data_AF-A0A699RCW7-F1
#
_entry.id   AF-A0A699RCW7-F1
#
_cell.length_a   1.000
_cell.length_b   1.000
_cell.length_c   1.000
_cell.angle_alpha   90.00
_cell.angle_beta   90.00
_cell.angle_gamma   90.00
#
_symmetry.space_group_name_H-M   'P 1'
#
loop_
_entity.id
_entity.type
_entity.pdbx_description
1 polymer ?
#
loop_
_entity_poly.entity_id
_entity_poly.type
_entity_poly.pdbx_seq_one_letter_code
_entity_poly.pdbx_strand_id
1 'polypeptide(L)'
;DHPLEQVIGNPSQSVRTRRQLELDAEMCMFALNVSRTELKNIKEAMADSAWIESMQEELHQFDRLDVWELVDRPLCANVINLKWL
;
A
#
# COMPACT_ATOMS: atom_id res chain seq x y z
N ASP A 1 -21.08 -4.36 -37.64
CA ASP A 1 -20.25 -5.27 -36.83
C ASP A 1 -18.78 -4.93 -37.00
N HIS A 2 -18.07 -4.75 -35.89
CA HIS A 2 -16.63 -4.45 -35.87
C HIS A 2 -15.89 -5.67 -35.29
N PRO A 3 -15.12 -6.44 -36.09
CA PRO A 3 -14.44 -7.64 -35.63
C PRO A 3 -13.42 -7.33 -34.53
N LEU A 4 -13.42 -8.15 -33.47
CA LEU A 4 -12.50 -8.01 -32.32
C LEU A 4 -11.02 -8.12 -32.71
N GLU A 5 -10.73 -8.82 -33.80
CA GLU A 5 -9.39 -8.95 -34.39
C GLU A 5 -8.80 -7.61 -34.87
N GLN A 6 -9.66 -6.60 -35.08
CA GLN A 6 -9.23 -5.26 -35.52
C GLN A 6 -9.01 -4.29 -34.35
N VAL A 7 -9.25 -4.71 -33.10
CA VAL A 7 -9.06 -3.86 -31.92
C VAL A 7 -7.59 -3.85 -31.52
N ILE A 8 -6.97 -2.67 -31.54
CA ILE A 8 -5.59 -2.48 -31.09
C ILE A 8 -5.61 -2.28 -29.57
N GLY A 9 -5.01 -3.25 -28.86
CA GLY A 9 -4.96 -3.26 -27.40
C GLY A 9 -5.97 -4.24 -26.78
N ASN A 10 -5.77 -4.60 -25.52
CA ASN A 10 -6.66 -5.55 -24.85
C ASN A 10 -8.01 -4.87 -24.53
N PRO A 11 -9.15 -5.35 -25.07
CA PRO A 11 -10.45 -4.77 -24.81
C PRO A 11 -10.88 -4.82 -23.34
N SER A 12 -10.28 -5.73 -22.55
CA SER A 12 -10.54 -5.86 -21.11
C SER A 12 -9.68 -4.92 -20.25
N GLN A 13 -8.72 -4.19 -20.84
CA GLN A 13 -7.92 -3.21 -20.10
C GLN A 13 -8.71 -1.92 -19.88
N SER A 14 -8.72 -1.44 -18.65
CA SER A 14 -9.24 -0.11 -18.31
C SER A 14 -8.39 0.99 -18.95
N VAL A 15 -9.01 2.11 -19.29
CA VAL A 15 -8.30 3.31 -19.78
C VAL A 15 -7.40 3.86 -18.68
N ARG A 16 -6.08 3.83 -18.89
CA ARG A 16 -5.12 4.56 -18.04
C ARG A 16 -4.85 5.93 -18.63
N THR A 17 -5.03 6.96 -17.82
CA THR A 17 -4.68 8.33 -18.21
C THR A 17 -3.21 8.60 -17.87
N ARG A 18 -2.58 9.60 -18.51
CA ARG A 18 -1.21 10.01 -18.16
C ARG A 18 -1.08 10.36 -16.67
N ARG A 19 -2.11 11.02 -16.11
CA ARG A 19 -2.19 11.34 -14.68
C ARG A 19 -2.20 10.09 -13.80
N GLN A 20 -2.88 9.01 -14.23
CA GLN A 20 -2.85 7.76 -13.47
C GLN A 20 -1.44 7.16 -13.42
N LEU A 21 -0.69 7.22 -14.53
CA LEU A 21 0.69 6.73 -14.55
C LEU A 21 1.62 7.54 -13.65
N GLU A 22 1.41 8.87 -13.59
CA GLU A 22 2.15 9.75 -12.67
C GLU A 22 1.83 9.39 -11.21
N LEU A 23 0.55 9.22 -10.85
CA LEU A 23 0.14 8.79 -9.51
C LEU A 23 0.69 7.40 -9.16
N ASP A 24 0.61 6.43 -10.07
CA ASP A 24 1.15 5.09 -9.87
C ASP A 24 2.68 5.13 -9.65
N ALA A 25 3.39 6.01 -10.39
CA ALA A 25 4.82 6.21 -10.22
C ALA A 25 5.17 6.90 -8.89
N GLU A 26 4.41 7.92 -8.48
CA GLU A 26 4.53 8.57 -7.18
C GLU A 26 4.30 7.58 -6.04
N MET A 27 3.25 6.75 -6.14
CA MET A 27 2.97 5.68 -5.19
C MET A 27 4.10 4.66 -5.13
N CYS A 28 4.65 4.25 -6.28
CA CYS A 28 5.81 3.35 -6.34
C CYS A 28 7.04 3.97 -5.67
N MET A 29 7.33 5.24 -5.93
CA MET A 29 8.45 5.96 -5.30
C MET A 29 8.25 6.12 -3.79
N PHE A 30 7.02 6.38 -3.35
CA PHE A 30 6.65 6.40 -1.94
C PHE A 30 6.89 5.04 -1.28
N ALA A 31 6.35 3.97 -1.86
CA ALA A 31 6.55 2.60 -1.36
C ALA A 31 8.03 2.20 -1.32
N LEU A 32 8.82 2.59 -2.33
CA LEU A 32 10.27 2.35 -2.36
C LEU A 32 10.99 3.12 -1.26
N ASN A 33 10.64 4.39 -1.02
CA ASN A 33 11.20 5.14 0.10
C ASN A 33 10.83 4.50 1.43
N VAL A 34 9.55 4.19 1.65
CA VAL A 34 9.04 3.50 2.86
C VAL A 34 9.78 2.18 3.10
N SER A 35 9.97 1.35 2.07
CA SER A 35 10.71 0.08 2.17
C SER A 35 12.22 0.26 2.42
N ARG A 36 12.80 1.38 1.99
CA ARG A 36 14.22 1.70 2.24
C ARG A 36 14.43 2.29 3.62
N THR A 37 13.47 3.09 4.09
CA THR A 37 13.38 3.61 5.46
C THR A 37 12.64 2.66 6.38
N GLU A 38 12.35 1.42 5.98
CA GLU A 38 11.78 0.43 6.87
C GLU A 38 12.78 0.23 7.99
N LEU A 39 12.48 0.85 9.13
CA LEU A 39 13.41 0.97 10.23
C LEU A 39 13.64 -0.44 10.76
N LYS A 40 14.86 -0.95 10.52
CA LYS A 40 15.24 -2.34 10.82
C LYS A 40 15.12 -2.68 12.30
N ASN A 41 15.00 -1.66 13.16
CA ASN A 41 14.67 -1.83 14.55
C ASN A 41 13.56 -0.90 15.01
N ILE A 42 12.74 -1.42 15.92
CA ILE A 42 11.58 -0.74 16.50
C ILE A 42 11.99 0.56 17.21
N LYS A 43 13.20 0.63 17.77
CA LYS A 43 13.64 1.80 18.55
C LYS A 43 13.89 3.02 17.66
N GLU A 44 14.51 2.82 16.51
CA GLU A 44 14.72 3.85 15.49
C GLU A 44 13.37 4.25 14.88
N ALA A 45 12.48 3.28 14.63
CA ALA A 45 11.10 3.54 14.18
C ALA A 45 10.32 4.44 15.14
N MET A 46 10.46 4.19 16.44
CA MET A 46 9.82 4.98 17.48
C MET A 46 10.50 6.33 17.74
N ALA A 47 11.70 6.57 17.19
CA ALA A 47 12.43 7.83 17.34
C ALA A 47 12.28 8.75 16.12
N ASP A 48 11.83 8.22 14.98
CA ASP A 48 11.58 8.98 13.76
C ASP A 48 10.13 9.51 13.75
N SER A 49 9.99 10.82 13.94
CA SER A 49 8.68 11.47 13.97
C SER A 49 7.96 11.41 12.62
N ALA A 50 8.69 11.53 11.51
CA ALA A 50 8.09 11.48 10.17
C ALA A 50 7.55 10.08 9.85
N TRP A 51 8.26 9.05 10.33
CA TRP A 51 7.78 7.67 10.25
C TRP A 51 6.50 7.45 11.05
N ILE A 52 6.46 7.93 12.30
CA ILE A 52 5.27 7.81 13.16
C ILE A 52 4.06 8.51 12.54
N GLU A 53 4.24 9.74 12.05
CA GLU A 53 3.17 10.50 11.39
C GLU A 53 2.66 9.76 10.15
N SER A 54 3.55 9.25 9.29
CA SER A 54 3.17 8.48 8.10
C SER A 54 2.40 7.20 8.43
N MET A 55 2.82 6.45 9.45
CA MET A 55 2.12 5.23 9.89
C MET A 55 0.74 5.53 10.47
N GLN A 56 0.60 6.65 11.18
CA GLN A 56 -0.70 7.11 11.69
C GLN A 56 -1.65 7.55 10.56
N GLU A 57 -1.15 8.28 9.57
CA GLU A 57 -1.93 8.66 8.40
C GLU A 57 -2.42 7.43 7.62
N GLU A 58 -1.56 6.44 7.42
CA GLU A 58 -1.92 5.19 6.73
C GLU A 58 -2.99 4.40 7.50
N LEU A 59 -2.83 4.22 8.82
CA LEU A 59 -3.84 3.58 9.67
C LEU A 59 -5.19 4.32 9.60
N HIS A 60 -5.15 5.66 9.58
CA HIS A 60 -6.36 6.47 9.43
C HIS A 60 -7.01 6.29 8.04
N GLN A 61 -6.24 6.06 6.98
CA GLN A 61 -6.83 5.69 5.68
C GLN A 61 -7.51 4.33 5.73
N PHE A 62 -6.96 3.34 6.43
CA PHE A 62 -7.60 2.03 6.56
C PHE A 62 -8.95 2.11 7.28
N ASP A 63 -9.03 2.91 8.34
CA ASP A 63 -10.28 3.19 9.07
C ASP A 63 -11.31 3.90 8.17
N ARG A 64 -10.88 4.96 7.46
CA ARG A 64 -11.75 5.69 6.52
C ARG A 64 -12.29 4.84 5.38
N LEU A 65 -11.50 3.86 4.93
CA LEU A 65 -11.86 2.97 3.82
C LEU A 65 -12.58 1.70 4.29
N ASP A 66 -12.73 1.50 5.61
CA ASP A 66 -13.36 0.32 6.22
C ASP A 66 -12.79 -1.01 5.69
N VAL A 67 -11.47 -1.04 5.44
CA VAL A 67 -10.79 -2.20 4.85
C VAL A 67 -10.21 -3.13 5.92
N TRP A 68 -9.94 -2.64 7.13
CA TRP A 68 -9.31 -3.38 8.23
C TRP A 68 -9.97 -3.02 9.57
N GLU A 69 -10.20 -4.01 10.43
CA GLU A 69 -10.65 -3.82 11.81
C GLU A 69 -9.48 -4.00 12.77
N LEU A 70 -9.28 -3.04 13.68
CA LEU A 70 -8.26 -3.14 14.73
C LEU A 70 -8.77 -4.06 15.85
N VAL A 71 -8.27 -5.29 15.89
CA VAL A 71 -8.66 -6.28 16.90
C VAL A 71 -7.60 -6.37 18.01
N ASP A 72 -8.05 -6.48 19.26
CA ASP A 72 -7.17 -6.69 20.40
C ASP A 72 -6.26 -7.91 20.21
N ARG A 73 -5.01 -7.78 20.65
CA ARG A 73 -4.03 -8.86 20.55
C ARG A 73 -4.50 -10.08 21.35
N PRO A 74 -4.70 -11.26 20.72
CA PRO A 74 -5.09 -12.47 21.44
C PRO A 74 -3.98 -12.89 22.42
N LEU A 75 -4.38 -13.11 23.68
CA LEU A 75 -3.49 -13.32 24.83
C LEU A 75 -2.54 -14.53 24.70
N CYS A 76 -2.85 -15.49 23.82
CA CYS A 76 -2.15 -16.76 23.69
C CYS A 76 -1.66 -17.07 22.27
N ALA A 77 -1.65 -16.10 21.35
CA ALA A 77 -1.19 -16.30 19.98
C ALA A 77 0.09 -15.53 19.66
N ASN A 78 1.03 -16.22 18.98
CA ASN A 78 2.19 -15.58 18.38
C ASN A 78 1.75 -14.87 17.08
N VAL A 79 1.30 -13.62 17.21
CA VAL A 79 0.92 -12.72 16.10
C VAL A 79 2.03 -12.58 15.04
N ILE A 80 3.28 -12.87 15.42
CA ILE A 80 4.49 -12.70 14.60
C ILE A 80 4.61 -13.76 13.47
N ASN A 81 3.75 -14.79 13.41
CA ASN A 81 3.81 -15.80 12.35
C ASN A 81 3.14 -15.39 11.02
N LEU A 82 2.93 -14.11 10.79
CA LEU A 82 2.55 -13.58 9.47
C LEU A 82 3.82 -13.50 8.61
N LYS A 83 4.08 -14.56 7.83
CA LYS A 83 4.98 -14.48 6.68
C LYS A 83 4.24 -13.72 5.58
N TRP A 84 4.69 -12.49 5.30
CA TRP A 84 4.28 -11.77 4.09
C TRP A 84 4.79 -12.53 2.86
N LEU A 85 3.90 -12.74 1.88
CA LEU A 85 4.24 -13.25 0.54
C LEU A 85 4.63 -12.10 -0.38
#